data_AF-A0A2E4YQB8-F1
#
_entry.id   AF-A0A2E4YQB8-F1
#
_cell.length_a   1.000
_cell.length_b   1.000
_cell.length_c   1.000
_cell.angle_alpha   90.00
_cell.angle_beta   90.00
_cell.angle_gamma   90.00
#
_symmetry.space_group_name_H-M   'P 1'
#
loop_
_entity.id
_entity.type
_entity.pdbx_description
1 polymer ?
#
loop_
_entity_poly.entity_id
_entity_poly.type
_entity_poly.pdbx_seq_one_letter_code
_entity_poly.pdbx_strand_id
1 'polypeptide(L)' 'MSQFNLNESAVTRLMRKELKQSSFKRWRKRVTSRKTKHRKLNFHSIVKFKSKSQRAISNNVISKKRR' A
#
# COMPACT_ATOMS: atom_id res chain seq x y z
N MET A 1 1.81 9.27 6.40
CA MET A 1 3.20 8.83 6.68
C MET A 1 3.79 8.12 5.49
N SER A 2 5.05 8.40 5.16
CA SER A 2 5.85 7.71 4.15
C SER A 2 6.87 6.86 4.93
N GLN A 3 6.88 5.54 4.74
CA GLN A 3 7.71 4.66 5.57
C GLN A 3 9.21 4.72 5.20
N PHE A 4 9.55 5.24 4.02
CA PHE A 4 10.92 5.13 3.47
C PHE A 4 11.52 6.47 3.03
N ASN A 5 10.83 7.60 3.18
CA ASN A 5 11.32 8.94 2.76
C ASN A 5 11.89 9.01 1.33
N LEU A 6 11.53 8.08 0.45
CA LEU A 6 11.91 8.07 -0.95
C LEU A 6 10.80 8.71 -1.79
N ASN A 7 11.19 9.63 -2.66
CA ASN A 7 10.31 10.16 -3.71
C ASN A 7 10.22 9.18 -4.88
N GLU A 8 9.21 9.35 -5.74
CA GLU A 8 8.97 8.44 -6.87
C GLU A 8 10.16 8.36 -7.85
N SER A 9 10.89 9.47 -8.00
CA SER A 9 12.09 9.53 -8.84
C SER A 9 13.24 8.71 -8.24
N ALA A 10 13.48 8.78 -6.93
CA ALA A 10 14.47 7.96 -6.24
C ALA A 10 14.12 6.47 -6.30
N VAL A 11 12.85 6.11 -6.11
CA VAL A 11 12.39 4.72 -6.28
C VAL A 11 12.61 4.24 -7.72
N THR A 12 12.32 5.07 -8.73
CA THR A 12 12.56 4.69 -10.13
C THR A 12 14.04 4.48 -10.43
N ARG A 13 14.92 5.33 -9.89
CA ARG A 13 16.38 5.19 -10.04
C ARG A 13 16.89 3.92 -9.35
N LEU A 14 16.45 3.65 -8.12
CA LEU A 14 16.78 2.42 -7.39
C LEU A 14 16.36 1.18 -8.19
N MET A 15 15.11 1.14 -8.66
CA MET A 15 14.58 -0.02 -9.38
C MET A 15 15.24 -0.23 -10.75
N ARG A 16 15.76 0.81 -11.40
CA ARG A 16 16.58 0.67 -12.62
C ARG A 16 17.94 0.02 -12.35
N LYS A 17 18.52 0.25 -11.16
CA LYS A 17 19.81 -0.32 -10.76
C LYS A 17 19.68 -1.79 -10.35
N GLU A 18 18.62 -2.12 -9.60
CA GLU A 18 18.47 -3.44 -8.98
C GLU A 18 17.78 -4.49 -9.88
N LEU A 19 16.98 -4.07 -10.87
CA LEU A 19 16.25 -5.00 -11.74
C LEU A 19 16.88 -5.12 -13.13
N LYS A 20 16.85 -6.35 -13.67
CA LYS A 20 17.09 -6.60 -15.10
C LYS A 20 16.13 -5.79 -15.98
N GLN A 21 16.59 -5.35 -17.15
CA GLN A 21 15.84 -4.50 -18.08
C GLN A 21 14.41 -4.99 -18.36
N SER A 22 14.24 -6.30 -18.61
CA SER A 22 12.94 -6.93 -18.91
C SER A 22 12.00 -6.92 -17.69
N SER A 23 12.53 -7.08 -16.49
CA SER A 23 11.79 -6.97 -15.24
C SER A 23 11.43 -5.52 -14.92
N PHE A 24 12.33 -4.57 -15.18
CA PHE A 24 12.07 -3.14 -15.01
C PHE A 24 10.92 -2.67 -15.91
N LYS A 25 10.90 -3.04 -17.20
CA LYS A 25 9.79 -2.70 -18.11
C LYS A 25 8.43 -3.19 -17.59
N ARG A 26 8.35 -4.44 -17.12
CA ARG A 26 7.13 -5.02 -16.52
C ARG A 26 6.73 -4.34 -15.22
N TRP A 27 7.70 -3.99 -14.36
CA TRP A 27 7.45 -3.22 -13.14
C TRP A 27 6.90 -1.83 -13.47
N ARG A 28 7.52 -1.09 -14.41
CA ARG A 28 7.06 0.26 -14.78
C ARG A 28 5.65 0.24 -15.36
N LYS A 29 5.32 -0.73 -16.23
CA LYS A 29 3.95 -0.90 -16.74
C LYS A 29 2.93 -1.08 -15.61
N ARG A 30 3.28 -1.83 -14.55
CA ARG A 30 2.41 -2.06 -13.38
C ARG A 30 2.29 -0.86 -12.44
N VAL A 31 3.37 -0.10 -12.25
CA VAL A 31 3.40 1.05 -11.33
C VAL A 31 2.79 2.31 -11.97
N THR A 32 3.10 2.59 -13.24
CA THR A 32 2.58 3.78 -13.95
C THR A 32 1.08 3.71 -14.21
N SER A 33 0.50 2.52 -14.37
CA SER A 33 -0.92 2.33 -14.66
C SER A 33 -1.83 2.38 -13.42
N ARG A 34 -1.27 2.53 -12.22
CA ARG A 34 -2.09 2.60 -10.99
C ARG A 34 -2.68 4.00 -10.81
N LYS A 35 -3.93 4.19 -11.26
CA LYS A 35 -4.77 5.35 -10.90
C LYS A 35 -5.13 5.39 -9.40
N THR A 36 -4.93 4.30 -8.67
CA THR A 36 -5.34 4.14 -7.25
C THR A 36 -4.35 4.81 -6.30
N LYS A 37 -4.37 6.14 -6.29
CA LYS A 37 -3.85 6.92 -5.16
C LYS A 37 -4.85 6.75 -4.02
N HIS A 38 -4.72 5.73 -3.18
CA HIS A 38 -5.58 5.52 -1.99
C HIS A 38 -5.71 6.77 -1.08
N ARG A 39 -4.84 7.78 -1.24
CA ARG A 39 -4.99 9.11 -0.60
C ARG A 39 -5.89 10.12 -1.36
N LYS A 40 -6.03 10.03 -2.68
CA LYS A 40 -6.97 10.85 -3.49
C LYS A 40 -8.39 10.27 -3.43
N LEU A 41 -8.52 8.95 -3.30
CA LEU A 41 -9.81 8.27 -3.15
C LEU A 41 -10.32 8.25 -1.69
N ASN A 42 -9.46 8.58 -0.72
CA ASN A 42 -9.85 8.84 0.67
C ASN A 42 -10.43 10.26 0.80
N PHE A 43 -11.52 10.53 0.08
CA PHE A 43 -12.39 11.63 0.47
C PHE A 43 -12.99 11.22 1.82
N HIS A 44 -12.98 12.12 2.81
CA HIS A 44 -13.25 11.89 4.24
C HIS A 44 -14.65 11.32 4.59
N SER A 45 -15.41 10.83 3.61
CA SER A 45 -16.80 10.40 3.71
C SER A 45 -17.05 8.93 3.38
N ILE A 46 -16.02 8.08 3.30
CA ILE A 46 -16.26 6.63 3.18
C ILE A 46 -16.79 6.14 4.52
N VAL A 47 -18.11 6.07 4.62
CA VAL A 47 -18.81 5.31 5.66
C VAL A 47 -18.37 3.85 5.49
N LYS A 48 -17.48 3.39 6.37
CA LYS A 48 -17.12 1.97 6.40
C LYS A 48 -18.40 1.20 6.71
N PHE A 49 -18.72 0.23 5.86
CA PHE A 49 -19.85 -0.67 6.11
C PHE A 49 -19.73 -1.27 7.52
N LYS A 50 -20.78 -1.11 8.32
CA LYS A 50 -20.89 -1.61 9.70
C LYS A 50 -22.17 -2.43 9.79
N SER A 51 -22.02 -3.74 9.95
CA SER A 51 -23.17 -4.61 10.25
C SER A 51 -23.64 -4.40 11.69
N LYS A 52 -24.94 -4.57 11.95
CA LYS A 52 -25.53 -4.58 13.29
C LYS A 52 -24.88 -5.63 14.21
N SER A 53 -24.41 -6.75 13.65
CA SER A 53 -23.73 -7.83 14.39
C SER A 53 -22.23 -7.61 14.60
N GLN A 54 -21.64 -6.54 14.04
CA GLN A 54 -20.20 -6.34 14.09
C GLN A 54 -19.76 -5.86 15.48
N ARG A 55 -19.19 -6.77 16.26
CA ARG A 55 -18.63 -6.49 17.59
C ARG A 55 -17.43 -5.53 17.50
N ALA A 56 -17.29 -4.67 18.49
CA ALA A 56 -16.06 -3.88 18.64
C ALA A 56 -14.93 -4.84 19.05
N ILE A 57 -13.80 -4.80 18.34
CA ILE A 57 -12.60 -5.53 18.76
C ILE A 57 -11.92 -4.66 19.83
N SER A 58 -12.54 -4.54 21.00
CA SER A 58 -11.86 -4.05 22.20
C SER A 58 -10.95 -5.18 22.66
N ASN A 59 -9.65 -4.93 22.73
CA ASN A 59 -8.59 -5.90 23.11
C ASN A 59 -8.14 -6.79 21.96
N ASN A 60 -7.38 -6.19 21.03
CA ASN A 60 -6.60 -6.88 20.02
C ASN A 60 -5.47 -7.69 20.69
N VAL A 61 -5.82 -8.71 21.47
CA VAL A 61 -4.88 -9.66 22.06
C VAL A 61 -4.47 -10.58 20.93
N ILE A 62 -3.19 -10.53 20.55
CA ILE A 62 -2.62 -11.43 19.54
C ILE A 62 -2.87 -12.86 20.03
N SER A 63 -3.81 -13.58 19.40
CA SER A 63 -4.23 -14.91 19.86
C SER A 63 -3.13 -15.97 19.73
N LYS A 64 -2.09 -15.71 18.93
CA LYS A 64 -0.95 -16.60 18.72
C LYS A 64 0.35 -15.83 18.61
N LYS A 65 1.11 -15.76 19.71
CA LYS A 65 2.53 -15.39 19.69
C LYS A 65 3.32 -16.64 19.31
N ARG A 66 3.86 -16.73 18.08
CA ARG A 66 4.78 -17.83 17.71
C ARG A 66 6.06 -17.68 18.55
N ARG A 67 6.45 -18.76 19.24
CA ARG A 67 7.81 -18.97 19.75
C ARG A 67 8.76 -19.17 18.57
#